data_AF-A0A2V8XBL1-F1
#
_entry.id   AF-A0A2V8XBL1-F1
#
_cell.length_a   1.000
_cell.length_b   1.000
_cell.length_c   1.000
_cell.angle_alpha   90.00
_cell.angle_beta   90.00
_cell.angle_gamma   90.00
#
_symmetry.space_group_name_H-M   'P 1'
#
loop_
_entity.id
_entity.type
_entity.pdbx_description
1 polymer ?
#
loop_
_entity_poly.entity_id
_entity_poly.type
_entity_poly.pdbx_seq_one_letter_code
_entity_poly.pdbx_strand_id
1 'polypeptide(L)'
;MPRVLKRIALVVFFLLAVMAVALYAVYFWRAPLSAAAPHARVAPVISTIPGLTACWVETGKTFSNFSFGATVGTILVKHPAGDLLIDAGNSSHFDDEIRSFPFGTWLKLKFLAGQLKPQAPLPNLLRRVGEDPAKLRWVILSHVHLDHAGGLMDLPGVPVLLTREDLQFANDPKVQAKGYVIAAHTQKFPLADAPTLQFEAKPYETFDESADLYKDGSVVLVPLRGHTPGKTFFPAGSILDCDAVVQRKNRYHDYPHRYFLWLTKIAPRR
;
A
#
# COMPACT_ATOMS: atom_id res chain seq x y z
N MET A 1 -55.43 12.63 17.28
CA MET A 1 -54.57 12.02 16.23
C MET A 1 -53.04 12.23 16.38
N PRO A 2 -52.47 13.31 16.95
CA PRO A 2 -51.01 13.53 16.90
C PRO A 2 -50.17 12.67 17.86
N ARG A 3 -50.75 12.10 18.93
CA ARG A 3 -50.03 11.25 19.90
C ARG A 3 -49.76 9.83 19.39
N VAL A 4 -50.68 9.27 18.61
CA VAL A 4 -50.54 7.91 18.05
C VAL A 4 -49.47 7.90 16.95
N LEU A 5 -49.48 8.91 16.07
CA LEU A 5 -48.48 9.05 15.01
C LEU A 5 -47.06 9.26 15.58
N LYS A 6 -46.91 10.04 16.66
CA LYS A 6 -45.64 10.20 17.37
C LYS A 6 -45.12 8.90 17.99
N ARG A 7 -46.01 8.07 18.55
CA ARG A 7 -45.64 6.76 19.10
C ARG A 7 -45.21 5.79 18.01
N ILE A 8 -45.92 5.76 16.88
CA ILE A 8 -45.55 4.93 15.72
C ILE A 8 -44.18 5.38 15.17
N ALA A 9 -43.94 6.68 15.01
CA ALA A 9 -42.66 7.21 14.54
C ALA A 9 -41.49 6.86 15.47
N LEU A 10 -41.68 6.94 16.79
CA LEU A 10 -40.68 6.54 17.79
C LEU A 10 -40.36 5.04 17.72
N VAL A 11 -41.38 4.19 17.54
CA VAL A 11 -41.19 2.74 17.40
C VAL A 11 -40.43 2.41 16.11
N VAL A 12 -40.79 3.04 14.99
CA VAL A 12 -40.09 2.85 13.71
C VAL A 12 -38.64 3.31 13.81
N PHE A 13 -38.38 4.48 14.41
CA PHE A 13 -37.02 4.98 14.61
C PHE A 13 -36.18 4.04 15.47
N PHE A 14 -36.76 3.53 16.57
CA PHE A 14 -36.09 2.57 17.45
C PHE A 14 -35.74 1.27 16.70
N LEU A 15 -36.67 0.72 15.90
CA LEU A 15 -36.43 -0.47 15.10
C LEU A 15 -35.33 -0.26 14.06
N LEU A 16 -35.29 0.90 13.39
CA LEU A 16 -34.24 1.25 12.44
C LEU A 16 -32.86 1.39 13.12
N ALA A 17 -32.82 1.99 14.31
CA ALA A 17 -31.59 2.11 15.09
C ALA A 17 -31.06 0.74 15.54
N VAL A 18 -31.93 -0.14 16.03
CA VAL A 18 -31.56 -1.52 16.41
C VAL A 18 -31.06 -2.29 15.20
N MET A 19 -31.73 -2.18 14.04
CA MET A 19 -31.29 -2.81 12.80
C MET A 19 -29.92 -2.28 12.34
N ALA A 20 -29.68 -0.97 12.43
CA ALA A 20 -28.38 -0.38 12.08
C ALA A 20 -27.25 -0.89 13.00
N VAL A 21 -27.51 -0.99 14.31
CA VAL A 21 -26.56 -1.55 15.28
C VAL A 21 -26.31 -3.04 15.01
N ALA A 22 -27.36 -3.81 14.68
CA ALA A 22 -27.23 -5.23 14.34
C ALA A 22 -26.42 -5.42 13.05
N LEU A 23 -26.69 -4.63 12.01
CA LEU A 23 -25.92 -4.65 10.77
C LEU A 23 -24.47 -4.22 11.00
N TYR A 24 -24.23 -3.21 11.82
CA TYR A 24 -22.89 -2.80 12.23
C TYR A 24 -22.19 -3.95 12.98
N ALA A 25 -22.85 -4.54 13.98
CA ALA A 25 -22.30 -5.67 14.73
C ALA A 25 -21.97 -6.85 13.81
N VAL A 26 -22.87 -7.26 12.90
CA VAL A 26 -22.62 -8.34 11.94
C VAL A 26 -21.51 -7.99 10.96
N TYR A 27 -21.45 -6.75 10.46
CA TYR A 27 -20.42 -6.30 9.53
C TYR A 27 -19.03 -6.28 10.17
N PHE A 28 -18.95 -5.92 11.46
CA PHE A 28 -17.70 -5.86 12.22
C PHE A 28 -17.39 -7.12 13.02
N TRP A 29 -18.34 -8.06 13.15
CA TRP A 29 -18.12 -9.38 13.73
C TRP A 29 -17.30 -10.21 12.75
N ARG A 30 -15.99 -10.19 12.94
CA ARG A 30 -15.08 -11.14 12.29
C ARG A 30 -14.73 -12.21 13.30
N ALA A 31 -14.94 -13.47 12.94
CA ALA A 31 -14.39 -14.58 13.72
C ALA A 31 -12.88 -14.34 13.93
N PRO A 32 -12.34 -14.55 15.13
CA PRO A 32 -10.90 -14.52 15.31
C PRO A 32 -10.27 -15.52 14.34
N LEU A 33 -9.24 -15.08 13.62
CA LEU A 33 -8.47 -15.99 12.79
C LEU A 33 -7.90 -17.09 13.68
N SER A 34 -7.83 -18.31 13.16
CA SER A 34 -7.13 -19.40 13.83
C SER A 34 -5.72 -18.98 14.18
N ALA A 35 -5.18 -19.51 15.28
CA ALA A 35 -3.77 -19.33 15.61
C ALA A 35 -2.92 -19.73 14.40
N ALA A 36 -1.93 -18.90 14.07
CA ALA A 36 -0.99 -19.22 13.00
C ALA A 36 -0.26 -20.52 13.32
N ALA A 37 0.07 -21.31 12.29
CA ALA A 37 0.86 -22.52 12.46
C ALA A 37 2.23 -22.19 13.09
N PRO A 38 2.85 -23.13 13.83
CA PRO A 38 4.22 -22.98 14.31
C PRO A 38 5.16 -22.77 13.13
N HIS A 39 5.97 -21.71 13.19
CA HIS A 39 6.96 -21.35 12.17
C HIS A 39 8.33 -21.18 12.83
N ALA A 40 9.40 -21.49 12.07
CA ALA A 40 10.75 -21.31 12.54
C ALA A 40 11.11 -19.82 12.59
N ARG A 41 11.28 -19.25 13.79
CA ARG A 41 11.78 -17.87 13.92
C ARG A 41 13.25 -17.80 13.58
N VAL A 42 13.57 -17.08 12.50
CA VAL A 42 14.95 -16.70 12.16
C VAL A 42 15.08 -15.20 12.34
N ALA A 43 15.87 -14.79 13.34
CA ALA A 43 16.19 -13.38 13.52
C ALA A 43 17.05 -12.88 12.35
N PRO A 44 16.73 -11.72 11.75
CA PRO A 44 17.48 -11.19 10.63
C PRO A 44 18.87 -10.77 11.12
N VAL A 45 19.88 -11.16 10.36
CA VAL A 45 21.16 -10.48 10.43
C VAL A 45 20.95 -9.17 9.67
N ILE A 46 20.62 -8.09 10.39
CA ILE A 46 20.59 -6.75 9.78
C ILE A 46 22.03 -6.41 9.44
N SER A 47 22.44 -6.79 8.23
CA SER A 47 23.72 -6.42 7.68
C SER A 47 23.69 -4.90 7.47
N THR A 48 24.59 -4.18 8.14
CA THR A 48 24.86 -2.79 7.80
C THR A 48 25.60 -2.78 6.47
N ILE A 49 24.88 -2.97 5.38
CA ILE A 49 25.45 -2.89 4.03
C ILE A 49 25.81 -1.41 3.79
N PRO A 50 27.09 -1.08 3.59
CA PRO A 50 27.49 0.30 3.33
C PRO A 50 26.75 0.85 2.10
N GLY A 51 26.12 2.01 2.26
CA GLY A 51 25.35 2.65 1.18
C GLY A 51 23.89 2.21 1.06
N LEU A 52 23.42 1.22 1.86
CA LEU A 52 22.00 0.89 1.93
C LEU A 52 21.23 1.95 2.72
N THR A 53 20.25 2.59 2.08
CA THR A 53 19.34 3.53 2.75
C THR A 53 17.91 3.35 2.26
N ALA A 54 16.92 3.53 3.13
CA ALA A 54 15.51 3.55 2.75
C ALA A 54 14.89 4.87 3.20
N CYS A 55 14.19 5.56 2.30
CA CYS A 55 13.50 6.80 2.63
C CYS A 55 12.08 6.87 2.05
N TRP A 56 11.18 7.46 2.82
CA TRP A 56 9.79 7.67 2.43
C TRP A 56 9.67 8.92 1.56
N VAL A 57 9.04 8.77 0.39
CA VAL A 57 8.72 9.87 -0.51
C VAL A 57 7.19 10.04 -0.52
N GLU A 58 6.70 11.09 0.15
CA GLU A 58 5.28 11.44 0.13
C GLU A 58 4.87 11.87 -1.28
N THR A 59 3.90 11.16 -1.86
CA THR A 59 3.34 11.47 -3.17
C THR A 59 2.10 12.33 -3.06
N GLY A 60 1.25 12.10 -2.05
CA GLY A 60 0.04 12.87 -1.81
C GLY A 60 -0.45 12.76 -0.37
N LYS A 61 -1.26 13.73 0.06
CA LYS A 61 -1.88 13.75 1.39
C LYS A 61 -3.25 14.41 1.36
N THR A 62 -4.16 13.95 2.21
CA THR A 62 -5.44 14.62 2.43
C THR A 62 -5.28 15.82 3.36
N PHE A 63 -5.94 16.93 3.03
CA PHE A 63 -6.15 18.05 3.94
C PHE A 63 -7.52 17.90 4.59
N SER A 64 -7.54 17.33 5.79
CA SER A 64 -8.78 17.11 6.55
C SER A 64 -8.75 17.93 7.84
N ASN A 65 -9.79 18.75 8.05
CA ASN A 65 -10.10 19.33 9.38
C ASN A 65 -10.71 18.30 10.35
N PHE A 66 -10.97 17.07 9.88
CA PHE A 66 -11.33 15.91 10.71
C PHE A 66 -10.07 15.15 11.16
N SER A 67 -10.17 14.42 12.27
CA SER A 67 -9.08 13.74 12.98
C SER A 67 -8.31 12.64 12.21
N PHE A 68 -8.57 12.44 10.91
CA PHE A 68 -7.91 11.43 10.09
C PHE A 68 -7.31 12.07 8.82
N GLY A 69 -6.01 12.32 8.84
CA GLY A 69 -5.22 12.56 7.64
C GLY A 69 -4.73 11.23 7.06
N ALA A 70 -4.67 11.14 5.73
CA ALA A 70 -4.07 10.02 5.03
C ALA A 70 -2.94 10.55 4.12
N THR A 71 -1.86 9.78 4.01
CA THR A 71 -0.75 10.03 3.09
C THR A 71 -0.55 8.80 2.22
N VAL A 72 -0.12 9.02 0.99
CA VAL A 72 0.25 7.98 0.03
C VAL A 72 1.65 8.30 -0.43
N GLY A 73 2.49 7.29 -0.57
CA GLY A 73 3.89 7.48 -0.91
C GLY A 73 4.52 6.23 -1.51
N THR A 74 5.82 6.36 -1.76
CA THR A 74 6.71 5.27 -2.13
C THR A 74 7.87 5.20 -1.14
N ILE A 75 8.47 4.03 -0.98
CA ILE A 75 9.75 3.90 -0.27
C ILE A 75 10.84 3.75 -1.33
N LEU A 76 11.73 4.73 -1.39
CA LEU A 76 12.96 4.65 -2.17
C LEU A 76 14.00 3.88 -1.37
N VAL A 77 14.48 2.76 -1.91
CA VAL A 77 15.59 2.00 -1.36
C VAL A 77 16.81 2.21 -2.24
N LYS A 78 17.80 2.91 -1.70
CA LYS A 78 19.12 3.02 -2.33
C LYS A 78 19.96 1.81 -1.96
N HIS A 79 20.47 1.12 -2.96
CA HIS A 79 21.21 -0.12 -2.77
C HIS A 79 22.47 -0.11 -3.66
N PRO A 80 23.65 -0.57 -3.18
CA PRO A 80 24.87 -0.59 -3.99
C PRO A 80 24.76 -1.36 -5.32
N ALA A 81 23.85 -2.33 -5.38
CA ALA A 81 23.54 -3.09 -6.60
C ALA A 81 22.40 -2.49 -7.45
N GLY A 82 22.02 -1.23 -7.23
CA GLY A 82 21.01 -0.49 -7.99
C GLY A 82 19.72 -0.27 -7.20
N ASP A 83 19.14 0.92 -7.34
CA ASP A 83 18.06 1.41 -6.47
C ASP A 83 16.69 0.85 -6.87
N LEU A 84 15.76 0.74 -5.92
CA LEU A 84 14.39 0.29 -6.19
C LEU A 84 13.35 1.18 -5.50
N LEU A 85 12.13 1.13 -6.02
CA LEU A 85 10.95 1.68 -5.35
C LEU A 85 10.06 0.56 -4.80
N ILE A 86 9.50 0.81 -3.62
CA ILE A 86 8.40 0.03 -3.06
C ILE A 86 7.15 0.89 -3.17
N ASP A 87 6.18 0.41 -3.94
CA ASP A 87 5.02 1.13 -4.42
C ASP A 87 5.38 2.39 -5.24
N ALA A 88 4.39 2.98 -5.90
CA ALA A 88 4.53 4.17 -6.74
C ALA A 88 3.53 5.27 -6.38
N GLY A 89 2.69 5.06 -5.36
CA GLY A 89 1.66 6.01 -4.99
C GLY A 89 0.54 6.16 -6.03
N ASN A 90 -0.14 7.30 -6.01
CA ASN A 90 -1.23 7.63 -6.93
C ASN A 90 -0.74 8.21 -8.27
N SER A 91 -1.57 8.06 -9.31
CA SER A 91 -1.29 8.60 -10.65
C SER A 91 -1.46 10.12 -10.71
N SER A 92 -0.54 10.80 -11.40
CA SER A 92 -0.69 12.20 -11.78
C SER A 92 -1.80 12.42 -12.82
N HIS A 93 -2.20 11.36 -13.53
CA HIS A 93 -3.25 11.31 -14.55
C HIS A 93 -4.60 10.79 -14.02
N PHE A 94 -4.77 10.69 -12.70
CA PHE A 94 -5.92 10.04 -12.05
C PHE A 94 -7.30 10.47 -12.61
N ASP A 95 -7.49 11.76 -12.89
CA ASP A 95 -8.79 12.25 -13.37
C ASP A 95 -9.19 11.74 -14.75
N ASP A 96 -8.20 11.59 -15.64
CA ASP A 96 -8.43 11.07 -16.98
C ASP A 96 -8.65 9.56 -16.92
N GLU A 97 -7.91 8.86 -16.07
CA GLU A 97 -7.99 7.42 -15.87
C GLU A 97 -9.34 6.95 -15.34
N ILE A 98 -9.98 7.76 -14.48
CA ILE A 98 -11.29 7.39 -13.92
C ILE A 98 -12.47 7.83 -14.81
N ARG A 99 -12.24 8.60 -15.88
CA ARG A 99 -13.30 9.28 -16.65
C ARG A 99 -14.30 8.32 -17.31
N SER A 100 -13.86 7.12 -17.66
CA SER A 100 -14.67 6.10 -18.34
C SER A 100 -15.50 5.24 -17.38
N PHE A 101 -15.34 5.39 -16.06
CA PHE A 101 -16.12 4.64 -15.09
C PHE A 101 -17.60 5.07 -15.09
N PRO A 102 -18.54 4.15 -14.81
CA PRO A 102 -19.94 4.50 -14.58
C PRO A 102 -20.08 5.59 -13.51
N PHE A 103 -21.06 6.48 -13.68
CA PHE A 103 -21.21 7.69 -12.86
C PHE A 103 -21.05 7.45 -11.34
N GLY A 104 -21.68 6.41 -10.79
CA GLY A 104 -21.58 6.11 -9.36
C GLY A 104 -20.15 5.74 -8.90
N THR A 105 -19.44 4.92 -9.69
CA THR A 105 -18.06 4.54 -9.41
C THR A 105 -17.12 5.71 -9.63
N TRP A 106 -17.30 6.47 -10.73
CA TRP A 106 -16.55 7.70 -10.99
C TRP A 106 -16.69 8.69 -9.85
N LEU A 107 -17.91 8.96 -9.37
CA LEU A 107 -18.18 9.88 -8.27
C LEU A 107 -17.48 9.43 -6.99
N LYS A 108 -17.60 8.13 -6.64
CA LYS A 108 -16.90 7.53 -5.50
C LYS A 108 -15.38 7.74 -5.59
N LEU A 109 -14.78 7.42 -6.74
CA LEU A 109 -13.34 7.55 -6.94
C LEU A 109 -12.88 9.01 -6.88
N LYS A 110 -13.60 9.92 -7.54
CA LYS A 110 -13.30 11.35 -7.57
C LYS A 110 -13.25 11.97 -6.18
N PHE A 111 -14.20 11.61 -5.31
CA PHE A 111 -14.32 12.22 -3.98
C PHE A 111 -13.56 11.49 -2.86
N LEU A 112 -13.30 10.18 -2.99
CA LEU A 112 -12.54 9.42 -1.99
C LEU A 112 -11.06 9.36 -2.37
N ALA A 113 -10.72 8.68 -3.46
CA ALA A 113 -9.33 8.49 -3.88
C ALA A 113 -8.71 9.77 -4.48
N GLY A 114 -9.51 10.59 -5.16
CA GLY A 114 -9.04 11.83 -5.77
C GLY A 114 -8.49 12.89 -4.81
N GLN A 115 -8.71 12.74 -3.50
CA GLN A 115 -8.10 13.60 -2.47
C GLN A 115 -6.61 13.34 -2.26
N LEU A 116 -6.12 12.17 -2.68
CA LEU A 116 -4.75 11.72 -2.51
C LEU A 116 -3.94 11.84 -3.81
N LYS A 117 -4.42 12.61 -4.79
CA LYS A 117 -3.66 12.88 -6.02
C LYS A 117 -2.31 13.49 -5.70
N PRO A 118 -1.28 13.14 -6.48
CA PRO A 118 0.03 13.66 -6.20
C PRO A 118 0.11 15.15 -6.56
N GLN A 119 0.89 15.90 -5.77
CA GLN A 119 1.11 17.33 -6.04
C GLN A 119 2.03 17.57 -7.25
N ALA A 120 2.85 16.58 -7.59
CA ALA A 120 3.69 16.55 -8.76
C ALA A 120 3.85 15.09 -9.24
N PRO A 121 4.09 14.85 -10.55
CA PRO A 121 4.41 13.53 -11.05
C PRO A 121 5.56 12.87 -10.27
N LEU A 122 5.48 11.54 -10.07
CA LEU A 122 6.45 10.79 -9.28
C LEU A 122 7.93 11.07 -9.68
N PRO A 123 8.30 11.14 -10.97
CA PRO A 123 9.66 11.52 -11.39
C PRO A 123 10.18 12.83 -10.80
N ASN A 124 9.30 13.83 -10.63
CA ASN A 124 9.68 15.11 -10.04
C ASN A 124 9.95 14.98 -8.54
N LEU A 125 9.18 14.17 -7.84
CA LEU A 125 9.35 13.92 -6.41
C LEU A 125 10.65 13.15 -6.14
N LEU A 126 10.96 12.15 -6.97
CA LEU A 126 12.22 11.40 -6.91
C LEU A 126 13.43 12.32 -7.14
N ARG A 127 13.38 13.19 -8.16
CA ARG A 127 14.46 14.17 -8.40
C ARG A 127 14.69 15.12 -7.23
N ARG A 128 13.65 15.49 -6.48
CA ARG A 128 13.79 16.35 -5.29
C ARG A 128 14.59 15.68 -4.17
N VAL A 129 14.48 14.36 -4.04
CA VAL A 129 15.25 13.57 -3.06
C VAL A 129 16.57 13.04 -3.64
N GLY A 130 17.02 13.60 -4.77
CA GLY A 130 18.30 13.28 -5.40
C GLY A 130 18.31 11.91 -6.08
N GLU A 131 17.16 11.41 -6.53
CA GLU A 131 17.04 10.18 -7.30
C GLU A 131 16.80 10.46 -8.78
N ASP A 132 17.45 9.70 -9.66
CA ASP A 132 17.21 9.76 -11.10
C ASP A 132 16.28 8.61 -11.49
N PRO A 133 15.02 8.88 -11.88
CA PRO A 133 14.06 7.84 -12.21
C PRO A 133 14.54 6.86 -13.30
N ALA A 134 15.44 7.29 -14.18
CA ALA A 134 16.02 6.45 -15.23
C ALA A 134 17.02 5.41 -14.71
N LYS A 135 17.52 5.56 -13.47
CA LYS A 135 18.46 4.63 -12.82
C LYS A 135 17.77 3.60 -11.94
N LEU A 136 16.45 3.72 -11.75
CA LEU A 136 15.68 2.75 -10.99
C LEU A 136 15.82 1.37 -11.61
N ARG A 137 16.30 0.43 -10.82
CA ARG A 137 16.45 -0.95 -11.22
C ARG A 137 15.08 -1.59 -11.39
N TRP A 138 14.19 -1.39 -10.41
CA TRP A 138 12.84 -1.93 -10.38
C TRP A 138 11.87 -1.07 -9.57
N VAL A 139 10.57 -1.23 -9.84
CA VAL A 139 9.49 -0.87 -8.92
C VAL A 139 8.84 -2.17 -8.44
N ILE A 140 8.58 -2.28 -7.15
CA ILE A 140 7.94 -3.45 -6.55
C ILE A 140 6.65 -2.98 -5.93
N LEU A 141 5.54 -3.58 -6.33
CA LEU A 141 4.25 -3.24 -5.72
C LEU A 141 4.00 -4.18 -4.56
N SER A 142 3.71 -3.61 -3.39
CA SER A 142 3.20 -4.37 -2.25
C SER A 142 1.86 -5.02 -2.58
N HIS A 143 1.03 -4.33 -3.39
CA HIS A 143 -0.13 -4.85 -4.09
C HIS A 143 -0.57 -3.89 -5.21
N VAL A 144 -1.55 -4.30 -6.00
CA VAL A 144 -1.91 -3.67 -7.28
C VAL A 144 -3.03 -2.63 -7.23
N HIS A 145 -3.37 -2.11 -6.04
CA HIS A 145 -4.38 -1.06 -5.95
C HIS A 145 -3.90 0.28 -6.50
N LEU A 146 -4.85 1.15 -6.86
CA LEU A 146 -4.62 2.44 -7.51
C LEU A 146 -3.62 3.35 -6.76
N ASP A 147 -3.59 3.26 -5.43
CA ASP A 147 -2.77 4.07 -4.53
C ASP A 147 -1.36 3.51 -4.32
N HIS A 148 -1.08 2.36 -4.93
CA HIS A 148 0.23 1.73 -4.95
C HIS A 148 0.80 1.68 -6.37
N ALA A 149 -0.05 1.52 -7.38
CA ALA A 149 0.36 1.34 -8.77
C ALA A 149 0.31 2.63 -9.61
N GLY A 150 -0.39 3.67 -9.16
CA GLY A 150 -0.73 4.81 -10.00
C GLY A 150 0.48 5.60 -10.53
N GLY A 151 1.52 5.82 -9.71
CA GLY A 151 2.71 6.55 -10.16
C GLY A 151 3.51 5.86 -11.27
N LEU A 152 3.24 4.57 -11.56
CA LEU A 152 3.85 3.87 -12.70
C LEU A 152 3.51 4.52 -14.05
N MET A 153 2.40 5.26 -14.09
CA MET A 153 2.00 5.99 -15.30
C MET A 153 3.03 7.05 -15.70
N ASP A 154 3.76 7.58 -14.71
CA ASP A 154 4.81 8.58 -14.91
C ASP A 154 6.23 7.96 -15.05
N LEU A 155 6.37 6.64 -14.89
CA LEU A 155 7.65 5.91 -14.92
C LEU A 155 7.72 4.91 -16.10
N PRO A 156 7.73 5.39 -17.37
CA PRO A 156 7.79 4.49 -18.52
C PRO A 156 9.11 3.71 -18.55
N GLY A 157 9.02 2.40 -18.79
CA GLY A 157 10.18 1.54 -19.05
C GLY A 157 10.88 0.98 -17.80
N VAL A 158 10.47 1.38 -16.59
CA VAL A 158 10.99 0.78 -15.35
C VAL A 158 10.36 -0.61 -15.16
N PRO A 159 11.13 -1.69 -14.98
CA PRO A 159 10.55 -3.01 -14.77
C PRO A 159 9.78 -3.08 -13.45
N VAL A 160 8.58 -3.65 -13.49
CA VAL A 160 7.71 -3.81 -12.32
C VAL A 160 7.74 -5.25 -11.84
N LEU A 161 8.02 -5.47 -10.56
CA LEU A 161 7.98 -6.79 -9.93
C LEU A 161 6.66 -6.98 -9.18
N LEU A 162 5.94 -8.03 -9.55
CA LEU A 162 4.64 -8.44 -9.01
C LEU A 162 4.63 -9.95 -8.82
N THR A 163 3.85 -10.44 -7.86
CA THR A 163 3.52 -11.87 -7.80
C THR A 163 2.58 -12.26 -8.93
N ARG A 164 2.54 -13.56 -9.28
CA ARG A 164 1.62 -14.05 -10.32
C ARG A 164 0.17 -13.86 -9.93
N GLU A 165 -0.14 -14.02 -8.65
CA GLU A 165 -1.47 -13.90 -8.08
C GLU A 165 -1.98 -12.47 -8.20
N ASP A 166 -1.15 -11.46 -7.92
CA ASP A 166 -1.54 -10.06 -8.08
C ASP A 166 -1.61 -9.64 -9.55
N LEU A 167 -0.76 -10.20 -10.42
CA LEU A 167 -0.86 -9.95 -11.86
C LEU A 167 -2.18 -10.50 -12.44
N GLN A 168 -2.62 -11.69 -12.01
CA GLN A 168 -3.91 -12.25 -12.39
C GLN A 168 -5.08 -11.44 -11.81
N PHE A 169 -5.00 -11.08 -10.53
CA PHE A 169 -6.01 -10.27 -9.86
C PHE A 169 -6.20 -8.90 -10.51
N ALA A 170 -5.10 -8.24 -10.89
CA ALA A 170 -5.14 -6.95 -11.56
C ALA A 170 -5.81 -7.01 -12.94
N ASN A 171 -5.64 -8.11 -13.67
CA ASN A 171 -6.19 -8.30 -15.00
C ASN A 171 -7.63 -8.83 -14.99
N ASP A 172 -8.24 -9.10 -13.83
CA ASP A 172 -9.66 -9.49 -13.75
C ASP A 172 -10.57 -8.27 -14.03
N PRO A 173 -11.40 -8.30 -15.10
CA PRO A 173 -12.32 -7.20 -15.43
C PRO A 173 -13.30 -6.86 -14.30
N LYS A 174 -13.68 -7.83 -13.47
CA LYS A 174 -14.59 -7.61 -12.32
C LYS A 174 -13.91 -6.82 -11.20
N VAL A 175 -12.59 -6.98 -11.05
CA VAL A 175 -11.79 -6.19 -10.10
C VAL A 175 -11.64 -4.77 -10.63
N GLN A 176 -11.30 -4.63 -11.92
CA GLN A 176 -11.15 -3.32 -12.57
C GLN A 176 -12.46 -2.52 -12.55
N ALA A 177 -13.61 -3.15 -12.81
CA ALA A 177 -14.92 -2.50 -12.80
C ALA A 177 -15.29 -1.87 -11.43
N LYS A 178 -14.72 -2.37 -10.33
CA LYS A 178 -14.92 -1.82 -8.97
C LYS A 178 -14.05 -0.59 -8.69
N GLY A 179 -13.07 -0.32 -9.54
CA GLY A 179 -12.16 0.82 -9.41
C GLY A 179 -11.08 0.66 -8.35
N TYR A 180 -10.82 -0.55 -7.84
CA TYR A 180 -9.69 -0.80 -6.93
C TYR A 180 -8.36 -0.89 -7.68
N VAL A 181 -8.41 -1.50 -8.87
CA VAL A 181 -7.31 -1.55 -9.84
C VAL A 181 -7.75 -0.76 -11.07
N ILE A 182 -6.91 0.15 -11.54
CA ILE A 182 -7.20 0.95 -12.72
C ILE A 182 -6.60 0.26 -13.95
N ALA A 183 -7.41 0.03 -14.98
CA ALA A 183 -7.00 -0.66 -16.20
C ALA A 183 -5.81 0.02 -16.92
N ALA A 184 -5.65 1.34 -16.77
CA ALA A 184 -4.49 2.05 -17.31
C ALA A 184 -3.18 1.62 -16.61
N HIS A 185 -3.21 1.36 -15.30
CA HIS A 185 -2.02 0.97 -14.53
C HIS A 185 -1.53 -0.42 -14.94
N THR A 186 -2.44 -1.33 -15.30
CA THR A 186 -2.08 -2.70 -15.68
C THR A 186 -1.30 -2.77 -16.99
N GLN A 187 -1.37 -1.72 -17.83
CA GLN A 187 -0.54 -1.59 -19.04
C GLN A 187 0.95 -1.41 -18.73
N LYS A 188 1.29 -1.08 -17.46
CA LYS A 188 2.66 -0.97 -16.96
C LYS A 188 3.15 -2.24 -16.29
N PHE A 189 2.27 -3.23 -16.10
CA PHE A 189 2.63 -4.49 -15.45
C PHE A 189 3.32 -5.43 -16.44
N PRO A 190 4.07 -6.42 -15.94
CA PRO A 190 4.61 -7.48 -16.79
C PRO A 190 3.51 -8.19 -17.57
N LEU A 191 3.86 -8.72 -18.75
CA LEU A 191 2.98 -9.60 -19.49
C LEU A 191 2.68 -10.87 -18.67
N ALA A 192 1.56 -11.52 -18.96
CA ALA A 192 1.09 -12.68 -18.18
C ALA A 192 2.09 -13.86 -18.15
N ASP A 193 2.94 -13.98 -19.16
CA ASP A 193 3.99 -14.98 -19.34
C ASP A 193 5.37 -14.50 -18.89
N ALA A 194 5.53 -13.23 -18.52
CA ALA A 194 6.80 -12.70 -18.04
C ALA A 194 7.16 -13.30 -16.66
N PRO A 195 8.46 -13.37 -16.33
CA PRO A 195 8.89 -13.74 -14.98
C PRO A 195 8.28 -12.82 -13.92
N THR A 196 7.57 -13.41 -12.97
CA THR A 196 6.98 -12.72 -11.81
C THR A 196 7.87 -12.90 -10.59
N LEU A 197 7.66 -12.08 -9.55
CA LEU A 197 8.20 -12.31 -8.23
C LEU A 197 7.78 -13.69 -7.72
N GLN A 198 8.74 -14.47 -7.24
CA GLN A 198 8.52 -15.79 -6.66
C GLN A 198 9.14 -15.84 -5.26
N PHE A 199 8.41 -16.42 -4.32
CA PHE A 199 8.92 -16.72 -2.99
C PHE A 199 9.55 -18.11 -3.00
N GLU A 200 10.70 -18.22 -2.38
CA GLU A 200 11.38 -19.48 -2.13
C GLU A 200 10.94 -19.99 -0.74
N ALA A 201 10.88 -21.31 -0.54
CA ALA A 201 10.60 -21.94 0.76
C ALA A 201 11.79 -21.78 1.74
N LYS A 202 12.18 -20.53 1.97
CA LYS A 202 13.24 -20.06 2.84
C LYS A 202 12.59 -19.23 3.94
N PRO A 203 12.54 -19.73 5.18
CA PRO A 203 11.93 -18.99 6.27
C PRO A 203 12.63 -17.66 6.53
N TYR A 204 11.84 -16.64 6.85
CA TYR A 204 12.32 -15.33 7.27
C TYR A 204 11.42 -14.81 8.39
N GLU A 205 11.98 -14.53 9.57
CA GLU A 205 11.23 -14.15 10.76
C GLU A 205 10.09 -15.13 11.05
N THR A 206 8.83 -14.70 10.93
CA THR A 206 7.64 -15.53 11.20
C THR A 206 6.99 -16.10 9.95
N PHE A 207 7.68 -16.01 8.80
CA PHE A 207 7.16 -16.41 7.49
C PHE A 207 7.92 -17.63 6.96
N ASP A 208 7.19 -18.57 6.37
CA ASP A 208 7.75 -19.83 5.86
C ASP A 208 8.44 -19.69 4.49
N GLU A 209 8.07 -18.68 3.73
CA GLU A 209 8.61 -18.38 2.40
C GLU A 209 9.06 -16.91 2.31
N SER A 210 10.11 -16.64 1.54
CA SER A 210 10.67 -15.31 1.35
C SER A 210 11.37 -15.16 0.00
N ALA A 211 11.57 -13.92 -0.44
CA ALA A 211 12.33 -13.60 -1.64
C ALA A 211 13.38 -12.53 -1.34
N ASP A 212 14.65 -12.91 -1.39
CA ASP A 212 15.77 -11.99 -1.29
C ASP A 212 16.10 -11.44 -2.68
N LEU A 213 15.88 -10.14 -2.88
CA LEU A 213 15.93 -9.50 -4.19
C LEU A 213 17.35 -9.26 -4.69
N TYR A 214 18.25 -8.90 -3.78
CA TYR A 214 19.65 -8.65 -4.08
C TYR A 214 20.55 -9.86 -3.78
N LYS A 215 19.99 -10.91 -3.15
CA LYS A 215 20.69 -12.15 -2.76
C LYS A 215 21.80 -11.92 -1.72
N ASP A 216 21.72 -10.83 -0.97
CA ASP A 216 22.65 -10.44 0.10
C ASP A 216 21.93 -10.21 1.45
N GLY A 217 20.63 -10.51 1.53
CA GLY A 217 19.81 -10.36 2.72
C GLY A 217 19.36 -8.93 3.03
N SER A 218 19.70 -7.95 2.19
CA SER A 218 19.38 -6.53 2.39
C SER A 218 17.90 -6.19 2.28
N VAL A 219 17.24 -6.76 1.26
CA VAL A 219 15.84 -6.51 0.91
C VAL A 219 15.17 -7.86 0.69
N VAL A 220 14.51 -8.31 1.75
CA VAL A 220 13.77 -9.57 1.77
C VAL A 220 12.28 -9.26 1.73
N LEU A 221 11.58 -9.92 0.82
CA LEU A 221 10.13 -9.88 0.71
C LEU A 221 9.52 -11.10 1.36
N VAL A 222 8.36 -10.93 1.99
CA VAL A 222 7.56 -12.04 2.53
C VAL A 222 6.11 -11.93 2.09
N PRO A 223 5.38 -13.04 1.91
CA PRO A 223 3.98 -13.00 1.53
C PRO A 223 3.11 -12.44 2.66
N LEU A 224 2.21 -11.51 2.35
CA LEU A 224 1.12 -11.06 3.21
C LEU A 224 -0.22 -11.14 2.48
N ARG A 225 -0.52 -12.35 1.98
CA ARG A 225 -1.74 -12.66 1.24
C ARG A 225 -2.99 -12.29 2.04
N GLY A 226 -4.00 -11.73 1.38
CA GLY A 226 -5.30 -11.45 1.99
C GLY A 226 -6.02 -10.27 1.37
N HIS A 227 -5.50 -9.05 1.57
CA HIS A 227 -6.10 -7.81 1.03
C HIS A 227 -6.13 -7.82 -0.50
N THR A 228 -5.06 -8.31 -1.12
CA THR A 228 -5.06 -8.88 -2.47
C THR A 228 -4.47 -10.29 -2.41
N PRO A 229 -4.72 -11.15 -3.43
CA PRO A 229 -4.25 -12.54 -3.41
C PRO A 229 -2.72 -12.66 -3.33
N GLY A 230 -1.99 -11.73 -3.96
CA GLY A 230 -0.54 -11.74 -4.09
C GLY A 230 0.21 -10.71 -3.25
N LYS A 231 -0.48 -10.06 -2.30
CA LYS A 231 0.09 -8.99 -1.47
C LYS A 231 1.40 -9.43 -0.82
N THR A 232 2.39 -8.54 -0.90
CA THR A 232 3.74 -8.73 -0.38
C THR A 232 4.07 -7.71 0.71
N PHE A 233 4.99 -8.07 1.59
CA PHE A 233 5.44 -7.26 2.71
C PHE A 233 6.96 -7.11 2.76
N PHE A 234 7.38 -5.96 3.27
CA PHE A 234 8.77 -5.56 3.42
C PHE A 234 9.06 -5.35 4.92
N PRO A 235 9.71 -6.31 5.58
CA PRO A 235 10.29 -6.12 6.90
C PRO A 235 11.53 -5.22 6.78
N ALA A 236 11.34 -3.90 6.78
CA ALA A 236 12.45 -2.95 6.77
C ALA A 236 12.82 -2.50 8.19
N GLY A 237 14.12 -2.34 8.45
CA GLY A 237 14.62 -1.51 9.56
C GLY A 237 14.27 -0.02 9.36
N SER A 238 14.70 0.87 10.25
CA SER A 238 14.24 2.27 10.28
C SER A 238 14.19 2.96 8.91
N ILE A 239 12.98 3.29 8.45
CA ILE A 239 12.74 4.16 7.30
C ILE A 239 12.81 5.60 7.78
N LEU A 240 13.59 6.44 7.10
CA LEU A 240 13.70 7.86 7.38
C LEU A 240 12.82 8.66 6.41
N ASP A 241 12.36 9.83 6.84
CA ASP A 241 11.88 10.84 5.89
C ASP A 241 13.11 11.36 5.12
N CYS A 242 13.03 11.46 3.79
CA CYS A 242 14.18 11.85 2.98
C CYS A 242 14.70 13.26 3.35
N ASP A 243 13.89 14.08 4.04
CA ASP A 243 14.22 15.45 4.51
C ASP A 243 14.67 15.54 5.99
N ALA A 244 14.90 14.42 6.70
CA ALA A 244 15.22 14.46 8.13
C ALA A 244 16.69 14.82 8.44
N VAL A 245 17.04 16.10 8.28
CA VAL A 245 17.86 16.78 9.30
C VAL A 245 17.07 16.73 10.60
N VAL A 246 17.71 16.29 11.68
CA VAL A 246 17.15 16.19 13.04
C VAL A 246 16.18 17.35 13.33
N GLN A 247 14.88 17.06 13.49
CA GLN A 247 13.95 17.60 14.51
C GLN A 247 12.47 17.55 14.04
N ARG A 248 11.69 16.57 14.53
CA ARG A 248 10.75 16.77 15.64
C ARG A 248 9.94 15.51 15.87
N LYS A 249 9.83 15.19 17.15
CA LYS A 249 9.04 14.15 17.80
C LYS A 249 7.55 14.27 17.42
N ASN A 250 7.14 13.85 16.22
CA ASN A 250 5.73 13.59 15.93
C ASN A 250 5.50 12.09 15.86
N ARG A 251 4.75 11.63 16.86
CA ARG A 251 4.33 10.26 17.10
C ARG A 251 3.58 9.71 15.89
N TYR A 252 4.16 8.75 15.19
CA TYR A 252 3.47 7.82 14.29
C TYR A 252 2.59 6.79 15.05
N HIS A 253 2.11 7.12 16.25
CA HIS A 253 1.49 6.14 17.17
C HIS A 253 -0.04 6.07 17.15
N ASP A 254 -0.78 6.92 16.42
CA ASP A 254 -2.24 7.00 16.57
C ASP A 254 -3.05 7.02 15.25
N TYR A 255 -2.84 6.05 14.35
CA TYR A 255 -3.77 5.83 13.23
C TYR A 255 -4.35 4.39 13.26
N PRO A 256 -5.63 4.20 13.63
CA PRO A 256 -6.25 2.88 13.83
C PRO A 256 -6.65 2.10 12.56
N HIS A 257 -5.98 2.30 11.42
CA HIS A 257 -6.20 1.48 10.23
C HIS A 257 -4.96 0.64 9.89
N ARG A 258 -5.17 -0.67 9.82
CA ARG A 258 -4.18 -1.74 9.72
C ARG A 258 -3.37 -1.70 8.41
N TYR A 259 -2.44 -0.75 8.30
CA TYR A 259 -1.25 -0.89 7.47
C TYR A 259 -0.15 -1.42 8.39
N PHE A 260 0.00 -2.74 8.47
CA PHE A 260 1.09 -3.33 9.23
C PHE A 260 2.39 -3.10 8.46
N LEU A 261 3.12 -2.04 8.81
CA LEU A 261 4.56 -1.92 8.60
C LEU A 261 5.23 -2.26 9.95
N TRP A 262 5.68 -3.50 10.11
CA TRP A 262 6.42 -3.93 11.31
C TRP A 262 7.84 -3.31 11.26
N LEU A 263 8.09 -2.33 12.13
CA LEU A 263 9.36 -1.61 12.27
C LEU A 263 10.01 -1.97 13.61
N THR A 264 11.16 -2.66 13.61
CA THR A 264 11.97 -2.88 14.81
C THR A 264 13.28 -2.08 14.76
N LYS A 265 13.32 -1.04 15.61
CA LYS A 265 14.45 -0.45 16.36
C LYS A 265 15.86 -0.56 15.76
N ILE A 266 16.36 0.55 15.18
CA ILE A 266 17.82 0.83 15.14
C ILE A 266 18.26 1.23 16.56
N ALA A 267 19.27 0.54 17.08
CA ALA A 267 19.93 0.90 18.34
C ALA A 267 20.55 2.30 18.26
N PRO A 268 20.46 3.13 19.31
CA PRO A 268 21.15 4.41 19.31
C PRO A 268 22.66 4.18 19.21
N ARG A 269 23.33 4.84 18.26
CA ARG A 269 24.80 4.95 18.29
C ARG A 269 25.17 5.67 19.60
N ARG A 270 26.12 5.07 20.34
CA ARG A 270 26.86 5.75 21.41
C ARG A 270 27.75 6.83 20.81
#